data_AF-A0A7C1YQ90-F1
#
_entry.id   AF-A0A7C1YQ90-F1
#
_cell.length_a   1.000
_cell.length_b   1.000
_cell.length_c   1.000
_cell.angle_alpha   90.00
_cell.angle_beta   90.00
_cell.angle_gamma   90.00
#
_symmetry.space_group_name_H-M   'P 1'
#
loop_
_entity.id
_entity.type
_entity.pdbx_description
1 polymer ?
#
loop_
_entity_poly.entity_id
_entity_poly.type
_entity_poly.pdbx_seq_one_letter_code
_entity_poly.pdbx_strand_id
1 'polypeptide(L)'
;MTLSKWRVLSVFVTVSVCAFAAAAAERPGTGPDKDKIVVYRDTWGVPHIYAPTVEGGLYAMGWAQAQDRPEEMLKNFMRAMGQSATFDGPGAVQSDLVSHLWDHYGTSKRNFLKIRPDIRRQIRAYVEGINDFYAAHPK
;
A
#
# COMPACT_ATOMS: atom_id res chain seq x y z
N MET A 1 -8.72 47.59 32.56
CA MET A 1 -8.66 47.46 31.08
C MET A 1 -9.77 46.53 30.63
N THR A 2 -10.93 47.06 30.28
CA THR A 2 -12.12 46.31 29.87
C THR A 2 -12.03 45.97 28.39
N LEU A 3 -11.82 44.69 28.07
CA LEU A 3 -11.91 44.20 26.70
C LEU A 3 -13.32 44.49 26.16
N SER A 4 -13.39 45.18 25.00
CA SER A 4 -14.64 45.51 24.32
C SER A 4 -15.47 44.24 24.09
N LYS A 5 -16.74 44.25 24.52
CA LYS A 5 -17.68 43.12 24.37
C LYS A 5 -17.77 42.60 22.92
N TRP A 6 -17.49 43.46 21.94
CA TRP A 6 -17.47 43.12 20.51
C TRP A 6 -16.25 42.29 20.11
N ARG A 7 -15.09 42.46 20.77
CA ARG A 7 -13.89 41.64 20.54
C ARG A 7 -14.02 40.24 21.13
N VAL A 8 -14.75 40.11 22.25
CA VAL A 8 -15.03 38.80 22.85
C VAL A 8 -16.05 38.04 22.00
N LEU A 9 -17.11 38.70 21.53
CA LEU A 9 -18.12 38.09 20.67
C LEU A 9 -17.54 37.65 19.31
N SER A 10 -16.67 38.46 18.69
CA SER A 10 -16.06 38.10 17.41
C SER A 10 -15.09 36.93 17.52
N VAL A 11 -14.33 36.81 18.63
CA VAL A 11 -13.47 35.66 18.91
C VAL A 11 -14.28 34.39 19.19
N PHE A 12 -15.39 34.49 19.92
CA PHE A 12 -16.27 33.34 20.15
C PHE A 12 -16.95 32.83 18.87
N VAL A 13 -17.33 33.74 17.97
CA VAL A 13 -17.92 33.37 16.67
C VAL A 13 -16.87 32.72 15.77
N THR A 14 -15.65 33.26 15.65
CA THR A 14 -14.61 32.63 14.81
C THR A 14 -14.14 31.29 15.37
N VAL A 15 -13.98 31.15 16.70
CA VAL A 15 -13.62 29.85 17.31
C VAL A 15 -14.72 28.81 17.07
N SER A 16 -16.00 29.19 17.17
CA SER A 16 -17.12 28.27 16.91
C SER A 16 -17.22 27.86 15.44
N VAL A 17 -16.97 28.78 14.50
CA VAL A 17 -16.97 28.47 13.06
C VAL A 17 -15.80 27.54 12.69
N CYS A 18 -14.61 27.74 13.26
CA CYS A 18 -13.47 26.85 13.04
C CYS A 18 -13.71 25.44 13.63
N ALA A 19 -14.33 25.34 14.81
CA ALA A 19 -14.65 24.06 15.42
C ALA A 19 -15.69 23.25 14.61
N PHE A 20 -16.68 23.93 14.03
CA PHE A 20 -17.69 23.28 13.19
C PHE A 20 -17.12 22.81 11.85
N ALA A 21 -16.23 23.59 11.23
CA ALA A 21 -15.55 23.22 9.99
C ALA A 21 -14.63 22.00 10.16
N ALA A 22 -13.93 21.88 11.29
CA ALA A 22 -13.09 20.71 11.59
C ALA A 22 -13.92 19.43 11.83
N ALA A 23 -15.12 19.55 12.41
CA ALA A 23 -16.04 18.42 12.57
C ALA A 23 -16.73 18.01 11.26
N ALA A 24 -16.84 18.92 10.30
CA ALA A 24 -17.45 18.71 8.98
C ALA A 24 -16.47 18.26 7.89
N ALA A 25 -15.17 18.19 8.19
CA ALA A 25 -14.19 17.65 7.25
C ALA A 25 -14.50 16.16 6.98
N GLU A 26 -14.86 15.84 5.74
CA GLU A 26 -15.14 14.47 5.31
C GLU A 26 -13.90 13.60 5.57
N ARG A 27 -14.10 12.50 6.32
CA ARG A 27 -13.00 11.58 6.60
C ARG A 27 -12.79 10.68 5.37
N PRO A 28 -11.54 10.45 4.95
CA PRO A 28 -11.22 9.46 3.94
C PRO A 28 -11.93 8.11 4.21
N GLY A 29 -12.50 7.52 3.17
CA GLY A 29 -13.25 6.27 3.23
C GLY A 29 -14.66 6.36 3.83
N THR A 30 -15.11 7.55 4.27
CA THR A 30 -16.47 7.75 4.79
C THR A 30 -17.30 8.74 3.98
N GLY A 31 -16.66 9.47 3.06
CA GLY A 31 -17.27 10.50 2.24
C GLY A 31 -17.65 9.99 0.83
N PRO A 32 -17.53 10.84 -0.20
CA PRO A 32 -17.80 10.50 -1.61
C PRO A 32 -16.95 9.34 -2.16
N ASP A 33 -15.91 8.95 -1.43
CA ASP A 33 -14.96 7.89 -1.76
C ASP A 33 -15.25 6.55 -1.07
N LYS A 34 -16.26 6.46 -0.20
CA LYS A 34 -16.55 5.26 0.60
C LYS A 34 -16.70 3.95 -0.21
N ASP A 35 -17.18 4.04 -1.45
CA ASP A 35 -17.42 2.90 -2.34
C ASP A 35 -16.27 2.73 -3.37
N LYS A 36 -15.16 3.45 -3.18
CA LYS A 36 -14.01 3.47 -4.09
C LYS A 36 -12.77 2.94 -3.38
N ILE A 37 -11.83 2.44 -4.18
CA ILE A 37 -10.47 2.17 -3.73
C ILE A 37 -9.69 3.48 -3.91
N VAL A 38 -9.19 4.07 -2.82
CA VAL A 38 -8.45 5.33 -2.84
C VAL A 38 -7.17 5.20 -2.03
N VAL A 39 -6.08 5.76 -2.55
CA VAL A 39 -4.79 5.85 -1.88
C VAL A 39 -4.47 7.33 -1.65
N TYR A 40 -4.47 7.73 -0.38
CA TYR A 40 -4.01 9.05 0.02
C TYR A 40 -2.56 8.94 0.46
N ARG A 41 -1.66 9.72 -0.12
CA ARG A 41 -0.28 9.80 0.38
C ARG A 41 -0.12 11.01 1.27
N ASP A 42 0.49 10.80 2.43
CA ASP A 42 0.89 11.90 3.29
C ASP A 42 2.07 12.67 2.68
N THR A 43 2.52 13.71 3.39
CA THR A 43 3.64 14.53 2.92
C THR A 43 4.95 13.75 2.81
N TRP A 44 5.11 12.65 3.55
CA TRP A 44 6.30 11.78 3.52
C TRP A 44 6.15 10.62 2.53
N GLY A 45 5.05 10.60 1.77
CA GLY A 45 4.75 9.58 0.80
C GLY A 45 4.16 8.30 1.39
N VAL A 46 3.77 8.24 2.66
CA VAL A 46 3.17 7.04 3.27
C VAL A 46 1.76 6.83 2.69
N PRO A 47 1.46 5.65 2.10
CA PRO A 47 0.15 5.38 1.53
C PRO A 47 -0.87 4.98 2.60
N HIS A 48 -1.93 5.78 2.72
CA HIS A 48 -3.14 5.49 3.48
C HIS A 48 -4.22 4.97 2.52
N ILE A 49 -4.51 3.66 2.61
CA ILE A 49 -5.39 2.97 1.68
C ILE A 49 -6.78 2.80 2.29
N TYR A 50 -7.80 3.22 1.54
CA TYR A 50 -9.21 3.03 1.87
C TYR A 50 -9.86 2.24 0.74
N ALA A 51 -10.62 1.21 1.10
CA ALA A 51 -11.32 0.37 0.15
C ALA A 51 -12.57 -0.27 0.79
N PRO A 52 -13.63 -0.50 0.01
CA PRO A 52 -14.85 -1.16 0.49
C PRO A 52 -14.68 -2.67 0.71
N THR A 53 -13.61 -3.26 0.17
CA THR A 53 -13.31 -4.70 0.28
C THR A 53 -11.85 -4.94 0.65
N VAL A 54 -11.58 -6.09 1.28
CA VAL A 54 -10.21 -6.49 1.64
C VAL A 54 -9.38 -6.69 0.38
N GLU A 55 -9.92 -7.33 -0.65
CA GLU A 55 -9.26 -7.53 -1.93
C GLU A 55 -8.91 -6.20 -2.61
N GLY A 56 -9.81 -5.21 -2.60
CA GLY A 56 -9.52 -3.88 -3.14
C GLY A 56 -8.40 -3.15 -2.39
N GLY A 57 -8.39 -3.26 -1.05
CA GLY A 57 -7.31 -2.70 -0.23
C GLY A 57 -5.96 -3.38 -0.51
N LEU A 58 -5.96 -4.70 -0.67
CA LEU A 58 -4.76 -5.46 -1.00
C LEU A 58 -4.23 -5.18 -2.40
N TYR A 59 -5.12 -5.02 -3.39
CA TYR A 59 -4.75 -4.55 -4.73
C TYR A 59 -4.03 -3.19 -4.66
N ALA A 60 -4.61 -2.21 -3.97
CA ALA A 60 -4.00 -0.90 -3.80
C ALA A 60 -2.68 -0.96 -3.03
N MET A 61 -2.56 -1.87 -2.06
CA MET A 61 -1.33 -2.10 -1.31
C MET A 61 -0.21 -2.64 -2.20
N GLY A 62 -0.52 -3.60 -3.07
CA GLY A 62 0.41 -4.12 -4.07
C GLY A 62 0.89 -3.03 -5.02
N TRP A 63 -0.04 -2.25 -5.56
CA TRP A 63 0.27 -1.11 -6.44
C TRP A 63 1.16 -0.07 -5.73
N ALA A 64 0.80 0.34 -4.51
CA ALA A 64 1.55 1.35 -3.76
C ALA A 64 2.98 0.88 -3.44
N GLN A 65 3.15 -0.38 -3.05
CA GLN A 65 4.47 -0.92 -2.75
C GLN A 65 5.34 -1.04 -4.01
N ALA A 66 4.77 -1.43 -5.15
CA ALA A 66 5.47 -1.46 -6.43
C ALA A 66 5.85 -0.03 -6.89
N GLN A 67 4.98 0.95 -6.65
CA GLN A 67 5.28 2.36 -6.89
C GLN A 67 6.44 2.89 -6.04
N ASP A 68 6.52 2.50 -4.77
CA ASP A 68 7.53 3.03 -3.85
C ASP A 68 8.90 2.36 -4.03
N ARG A 69 8.93 1.09 -4.43
CA ARG A 69 10.14 0.26 -4.50
C ARG A 69 10.14 -0.67 -5.72
N PRO A 70 10.02 -0.15 -6.96
CA PRO A 70 9.83 -0.98 -8.14
C PRO A 70 10.99 -1.95 -8.38
N GLU A 71 12.23 -1.45 -8.42
CA GLU A 71 13.40 -2.30 -8.67
C GLU A 71 13.66 -3.29 -7.53
N GLU A 72 13.62 -2.82 -6.28
CA GLU A 72 13.91 -3.66 -5.11
C GLU A 72 12.87 -4.76 -4.89
N MET A 73 11.60 -4.50 -5.20
CA MET A 73 10.56 -5.53 -5.15
C MET A 73 10.87 -6.69 -6.11
N LEU A 74 11.22 -6.37 -7.37
CA LEU A 74 11.57 -7.38 -8.37
C LEU A 74 12.85 -8.13 -7.97
N LYS A 75 13.90 -7.42 -7.53
CA LYS A 75 15.14 -8.03 -7.06
C LYS A 75 14.92 -8.98 -5.88
N ASN A 76 14.07 -8.60 -4.92
CA ASN A 76 13.73 -9.46 -3.79
C ASN A 76 12.98 -10.71 -4.21
N PHE A 77 12.07 -10.59 -5.18
CA PHE A 77 11.39 -11.76 -5.76
C PHE A 77 12.39 -12.69 -6.48
N MET A 78 13.30 -12.13 -7.28
CA MET A 78 14.33 -12.90 -7.97
C MET A 78 15.33 -13.57 -7.00
N ARG A 79 15.73 -12.89 -5.93
CA ARG A 79 16.53 -13.48 -4.84
C ARG A 79 15.83 -14.67 -4.22
N ALA A 80 14.54 -14.54 -3.89
CA ALA A 80 13.75 -15.65 -3.34
C ALA A 80 13.61 -16.83 -4.31
N MET A 81 13.71 -16.59 -5.63
CA MET A 81 13.71 -17.64 -6.65
C MET A 81 15.10 -18.24 -6.93
N GLY A 82 16.17 -17.72 -6.32
CA GLY A 82 17.54 -18.14 -6.61
C GLY A 82 18.06 -17.63 -7.95
N GLN A 83 17.69 -16.40 -8.33
CA GLN A 83 18.10 -15.76 -9.59
C GLN A 83 18.84 -14.43 -9.37
N SER A 84 19.45 -14.24 -8.19
CA SER A 84 20.11 -12.99 -7.86
C SER A 84 21.41 -12.76 -8.65
N ALA A 85 22.09 -13.83 -9.08
CA ALA A 85 23.29 -13.72 -9.90
C ALA A 85 23.07 -13.05 -11.27
N THR A 86 21.82 -12.93 -11.74
CA THR A 86 21.52 -12.23 -13.00
C THR A 86 21.75 -10.71 -12.91
N PHE A 87 21.73 -10.13 -11.71
CA PHE A 87 21.91 -8.69 -11.51
C PHE A 87 22.98 -8.35 -10.45
N ASP A 88 23.23 -9.22 -9.47
CA ASP A 88 24.30 -9.07 -8.47
C ASP A 88 25.61 -9.77 -8.91
N GLY A 89 25.61 -10.48 -10.04
CA GLY A 89 26.77 -11.11 -10.66
C GLY A 89 27.22 -12.44 -10.01
N PRO A 90 28.40 -12.97 -10.39
CA PRO A 90 28.84 -14.31 -9.98
C PRO A 90 28.99 -14.51 -8.47
N GLY A 91 29.19 -13.43 -7.69
CA GLY A 91 29.28 -13.51 -6.23
C GLY A 91 27.99 -13.97 -5.56
N ALA A 92 26.84 -13.85 -6.23
CA ALA A 92 25.55 -14.24 -5.69
C ALA A 92 25.19 -15.72 -5.90
N VAL A 93 26.01 -16.48 -6.65
CA VAL A 93 25.74 -17.90 -6.96
C VAL A 93 25.55 -18.76 -5.70
N GLN A 94 26.31 -18.48 -4.63
CA GLN A 94 26.13 -19.21 -3.36
C GLN A 94 24.75 -18.91 -2.73
N SER A 95 24.27 -17.67 -2.82
CA SER A 95 22.94 -17.30 -2.33
C SER A 95 21.83 -17.95 -3.16
N ASP A 96 22.02 -18.02 -4.47
CA ASP A 96 21.09 -18.71 -5.37
C ASP A 96 21.02 -20.21 -5.08
N LEU A 97 22.16 -20.85 -4.83
CA LEU A 97 22.21 -22.26 -4.42
C LEU A 97 21.43 -22.52 -3.13
N VAL A 98 21.59 -21.67 -2.11
CA VAL A 98 20.85 -21.78 -0.84
C VAL A 98 19.35 -21.60 -1.06
N SER A 99 18.96 -20.63 -1.88
CA SER A 99 17.55 -20.38 -2.21
C SER A 99 16.90 -21.57 -2.91
N HIS A 100 17.63 -22.23 -3.82
CA HIS A 100 17.20 -23.47 -4.45
C HIS A 100 17.14 -24.64 -3.48
N LEU A 101 18.10 -24.76 -2.55
CA LEU A 101 18.10 -25.81 -1.53
C LEU A 101 16.87 -25.73 -0.61
N TRP A 102 16.44 -24.52 -0.27
CA TRP A 102 15.24 -24.31 0.55
C TRP A 102 13.92 -24.48 -0.21
N ASP A 103 13.95 -24.40 -1.55
CA ASP A 103 12.79 -24.56 -2.44
C ASP A 103 11.56 -23.78 -1.96
N HIS A 104 11.74 -22.51 -1.59
CA HIS A 104 10.64 -21.64 -1.15
C HIS A 104 9.57 -21.52 -2.22
N TYR A 105 9.98 -21.35 -3.48
CA TYR A 105 9.07 -21.21 -4.61
C TYR A 105 8.29 -22.51 -4.89
N GLY A 106 8.96 -23.66 -4.99
CA GLY A 106 8.28 -24.94 -5.22
C GLY A 106 7.37 -25.32 -4.06
N THR A 107 7.79 -25.08 -2.82
CA THR A 107 6.96 -25.28 -1.63
C THR A 107 5.72 -24.41 -1.64
N SER A 108 5.86 -23.12 -1.99
CA SER A 108 4.73 -22.20 -2.12
C SER A 108 3.76 -22.66 -3.22
N LYS A 109 4.26 -23.07 -4.39
CA LYS A 109 3.45 -23.58 -5.51
C LYS A 109 2.66 -24.84 -5.13
N ARG A 110 3.29 -25.80 -4.44
CA ARG A 110 2.65 -27.06 -3.99
C ARG A 110 1.56 -26.82 -2.95
N ASN A 111 1.72 -25.79 -2.12
CA ASN A 111 0.78 -25.52 -1.02
C ASN A 111 -0.24 -24.42 -1.33
N PHE A 112 -0.06 -23.64 -2.40
CA PHE A 112 -0.95 -22.51 -2.70
C PHE A 112 -2.43 -22.92 -2.76
N LEU A 113 -2.75 -24.04 -3.39
CA LEU A 113 -4.14 -24.53 -3.48
C LEU A 113 -4.69 -25.13 -2.18
N LYS A 114 -3.82 -25.42 -1.20
CA LYS A 114 -4.21 -25.91 0.13
C LYS A 114 -4.58 -24.77 1.09
N ILE A 115 -4.23 -23.53 0.75
CA ILE A 115 -4.57 -22.35 1.53
C ILE A 115 -6.08 -22.08 1.38
N ARG A 116 -6.70 -21.54 2.44
CA ARG A 116 -8.10 -21.14 2.43
C ARG A 116 -8.44 -20.27 1.21
N PRO A 117 -9.61 -20.48 0.56
CA PRO A 117 -9.97 -19.76 -0.66
C PRO A 117 -9.99 -18.23 -0.56
N ASP A 118 -10.38 -17.68 0.59
CA ASP A 118 -10.39 -16.23 0.84
C ASP A 118 -8.97 -15.65 0.83
N ILE A 119 -8.03 -16.28 1.53
CA ILE A 119 -6.62 -15.87 1.53
C ILE A 119 -6.02 -15.96 0.13
N ARG A 120 -6.38 -16.98 -0.66
CA ARG A 120 -5.92 -17.08 -2.06
C ARG A 120 -6.43 -15.92 -2.92
N ARG A 121 -7.68 -15.48 -2.73
CA ARG A 121 -8.22 -14.30 -3.45
C ARG A 121 -7.50 -13.03 -3.04
N GLN A 122 -7.24 -12.87 -1.74
CA GLN A 122 -6.48 -11.75 -1.18
C GLN A 122 -5.06 -11.67 -1.74
N ILE A 123 -4.32 -12.78 -1.77
CA ILE A 123 -2.98 -12.85 -2.37
C ILE A 123 -3.03 -12.50 -3.87
N ARG A 124 -4.02 -13.01 -4.61
CA ARG A 124 -4.17 -12.68 -6.03
C ARG A 124 -4.41 -11.19 -6.24
N ALA A 125 -5.30 -10.57 -5.47
CA ALA A 125 -5.59 -9.14 -5.59
C ALA A 125 -4.33 -8.29 -5.35
N TYR A 126 -3.54 -8.63 -4.33
CA TYR A 126 -2.26 -7.97 -4.07
C TYR A 126 -1.28 -8.10 -5.25
N VAL A 127 -1.12 -9.31 -5.80
CA VAL A 127 -0.24 -9.57 -6.94
C VAL A 127 -0.75 -8.88 -8.21
N GLU A 128 -2.07 -8.80 -8.41
CA GLU A 128 -2.69 -8.09 -9.53
C GLU A 128 -2.35 -6.60 -9.49
N GLY A 129 -2.44 -5.95 -8.33
CA GLY A 129 -2.03 -4.55 -8.18
C GLY A 129 -0.54 -4.30 -8.48
N ILE A 130 0.33 -5.24 -8.12
CA ILE A 130 1.75 -5.18 -8.47
C ILE A 130 1.93 -5.30 -9.99
N ASN A 131 1.30 -6.29 -10.62
CA ASN A 131 1.43 -6.54 -12.04
C ASN A 131 0.90 -5.37 -12.87
N ASP A 132 -0.25 -4.82 -12.48
CA ASP A 132 -0.85 -3.67 -13.15
C ASP A 132 0.03 -2.42 -13.03
N PHE A 133 0.72 -2.24 -11.90
CA PHE A 133 1.69 -1.17 -11.75
C PHE A 133 2.83 -1.29 -12.78
N TYR A 134 3.47 -2.46 -12.88
CA TYR A 134 4.56 -2.67 -13.86
C TYR A 134 4.06 -2.63 -15.31
N ALA A 135 2.85 -3.10 -15.58
CA ALA A 135 2.24 -3.00 -16.91
C ALA A 135 2.01 -1.53 -17.31
N ALA A 136 1.58 -0.70 -16.36
CA ALA A 136 1.41 0.74 -16.57
C ALA A 136 2.75 1.52 -16.61
N HIS A 137 3.81 0.98 -16.01
CA HIS A 137 5.14 1.60 -15.90
C HIS A 137 6.24 0.63 -16.37
N PRO A 138 6.37 0.37 -17.67
CA PRO A 138 7.28 -0.66 -18.21
C PRO A 138 8.77 -0.27 -18.19
N LYS A 139 9.15 0.84 -17.54
CA LYS A 139 10.51 1.39 -17.52
C LYS A 139 11.14 1.29 -16.15
#